data_AF-X0X3J2-F1
#
_entry.id   AF-X0X3J2-F1
#
_cell.length_a   1.000
_cell.length_b   1.000
_cell.length_c   1.000
_cell.angle_alpha   90.00
_cell.angle_beta   90.00
_cell.angle_gamma   90.00
#
_symmetry.space_group_name_H-M   'P 1'
#
loop_
_entity.id
_entity.type
_entity.pdbx_description
1 polymer ?
#
loop_
_entity_poly.entity_id
_entity_poly.type
_entity_poly.pdbx_seq_one_letter_code
_entity_poly.pdbx_strand_id
1 'polypeptide(L)'
;MKANRIYILLILCGFFILLNLSLYQLSRNSNSEEILEVEAVPHLSSDIPFEQAWNVTWGGTEIEETGNLAIDSLDNIYVAGLTRSFGNGEAEIFLVKYDTSGHQIW
;
A
#
# COMPACT_ATOMS: atom_id res chain seq x y z
N MET A 1 0.13 43.96 40.93
CA MET A 1 -0.56 43.86 39.62
C MET A 1 0.14 42.96 38.58
N LYS A 2 1.37 42.43 38.80
CA LYS A 2 2.05 41.54 37.83
C LYS A 2 1.64 40.06 37.91
N ALA A 3 1.25 39.57 39.10
CA ALA A 3 0.86 38.17 39.31
C ALA A 3 -0.38 37.75 38.50
N ASN A 4 -1.38 38.63 38.36
CA ASN A 4 -2.63 38.31 37.65
C ASN A 4 -2.40 37.99 36.16
N ARG A 5 -1.36 38.57 35.53
CA ARG A 5 -1.04 38.29 34.13
C ARG A 5 -0.47 36.89 33.94
N ILE A 6 0.28 36.38 34.93
CA ILE A 6 0.86 35.03 34.90
C ILE A 6 -0.24 33.97 35.06
N TYR A 7 -1.19 34.18 35.98
CA TYR A 7 -2.34 33.27 36.13
C TYR A 7 -3.19 33.20 34.86
N ILE A 8 -3.44 34.32 34.20
CA ILE A 8 -4.17 34.35 32.92
C ILE A 8 -3.42 33.56 31.84
N LEU A 9 -2.09 33.72 31.72
CA LEU A 9 -1.29 32.93 30.77
C LEU A 9 -1.31 31.43 31.09
N LEU A 10 -1.26 31.04 32.37
CA LEU A 10 -1.32 29.64 32.77
C LEU A 10 -2.69 29.02 32.47
N ILE A 11 -3.78 29.76 32.69
CA ILE A 11 -5.14 29.32 32.35
C ILE A 11 -5.30 29.17 30.83
N LEU A 12 -4.79 30.13 30.04
CA LEU A 12 -4.84 30.05 28.58
C LEU A 12 -4.02 28.88 28.03
N CYS A 13 -2.83 28.63 28.60
CA CYS A 13 -2.00 27.49 28.23
C CYS A 13 -2.69 26.16 28.58
N GLY A 14 -3.28 26.06 29.78
CA GLY A 14 -4.04 24.89 30.21
C GLY A 14 -5.25 24.63 29.31
N PHE A 15 -6.02 25.66 28.96
CA PHE A 15 -7.14 25.56 28.02
C PHE A 15 -6.69 25.10 26.63
N PHE A 16 -5.57 25.64 26.12
CA PHE A 16 -5.01 25.24 24.83
C PHE A 16 -4.57 23.77 24.82
N ILE A 17 -3.93 23.29 25.89
CA ILE A 17 -3.54 21.87 26.03
C ILE A 17 -4.78 20.97 26.05
N LEU A 18 -5.81 21.33 26.82
CA LEU A 18 -7.06 20.57 26.90
C LEU A 18 -7.81 20.55 25.56
N LEU A 19 -7.81 21.67 24.83
CA LEU A 19 -8.41 21.76 23.50
C LEU A 19 -7.69 20.86 22.50
N ASN A 20 -6.35 20.90 22.45
CA ASN A 20 -5.56 20.03 21.58
C ASN A 20 -5.74 18.55 21.93
N LEU A 21 -5.82 18.22 23.22
CA LEU A 21 -6.09 16.85 23.65
C LEU A 21 -7.49 16.38 23.22
N SER A 22 -8.52 17.22 23.39
CA SER A 22 -9.87 16.90 22.94
C SER A 22 -9.95 16.72 21.43
N LEU A 23 -9.30 17.58 20.64
CA LEU A 23 -9.23 17.47 19.19
C LEU A 23 -8.45 16.23 18.74
N TYR A 24 -7.37 15.89 19.44
CA TYR A 24 -6.62 14.65 19.20
C TYR A 24 -7.48 13.41 19.47
N GLN A 25 -8.27 13.40 20.55
CA GLN A 25 -9.20 12.31 20.83
C GLN A 25 -10.33 12.24 19.78
N LEU A 26 -10.85 13.37 19.31
CA LEU A 26 -11.84 13.40 18.23
C LEU A 26 -11.26 12.89 16.90
N SER A 27 -10.05 13.29 16.54
CA SER A 27 -9.33 12.79 15.36
C SER A 27 -8.98 11.30 15.47
N ARG A 28 -8.71 10.83 16.69
CA ARG A 28 -8.49 9.41 16.96
C ARG A 28 -9.79 8.62 16.84
N ASN A 29 -10.89 9.15 17.37
CA ASN A 29 -12.20 8.52 17.37
C ASN A 29 -12.85 8.53 15.98
N SER A 30 -12.64 9.58 15.17
CA SER A 30 -13.09 9.62 13.77
C SER A 30 -12.42 8.57 12.89
N ASN A 31 -11.24 8.10 13.30
CA ASN A 31 -10.49 7.04 12.63
C ASN A 31 -10.72 5.66 13.29
N SER A 32 -11.57 5.57 14.32
CA SER A 32 -11.81 4.33 15.07
C SER A 32 -13.28 3.92 15.17
N GLU A 33 -14.20 4.54 14.42
CA GLU A 33 -15.60 4.12 14.31
C GLU A 33 -15.96 3.54 12.93
N GLU A 34 -14.99 3.03 12.19
CA GLU A 34 -15.23 1.85 11.34
C GLU A 34 -14.93 0.59 12.16
N ILE A 35 -15.65 0.42 13.27
CA ILE A 35 -15.82 -0.89 13.88
C ILE A 35 -17.04 -1.46 13.19
N LEU A 36 -16.80 -2.08 12.03
CA LEU A 36 -17.67 -3.17 11.61
C LEU A 36 -17.73 -4.13 12.80
N GLU A 37 -18.93 -4.53 13.17
CA GLU A 37 -19.14 -5.73 13.96
C GLU A 37 -18.14 -6.77 13.44
N VAL A 38 -17.22 -7.20 14.30
CA VAL A 38 -16.42 -8.38 14.01
C VAL A 38 -17.41 -9.54 14.09
N GLU A 39 -18.27 -9.66 13.08
CA GLU A 39 -18.75 -10.94 12.61
C GLU A 39 -17.49 -11.76 12.48
N ALA A 40 -17.34 -12.71 13.41
CA ALA A 40 -16.25 -13.64 13.57
C ALA A 40 -15.04 -13.36 12.69
N VAL A 41 -13.92 -12.93 13.28
CA VAL A 41 -12.61 -13.17 12.65
C VAL A 41 -12.69 -14.60 12.15
N PRO A 42 -12.71 -14.86 10.82
CA PRO A 42 -12.59 -16.22 10.38
C PRO A 42 -11.25 -16.61 10.96
N HIS A 43 -11.25 -17.54 11.92
CA HIS A 43 -10.09 -18.40 12.12
C HIS A 43 -9.61 -18.64 10.71
N LEU A 44 -8.42 -18.11 10.36
CA LEU A 44 -7.90 -18.20 9.00
C LEU A 44 -7.95 -19.69 8.69
N SER A 45 -9.02 -20.12 8.02
CA SER A 45 -9.24 -21.53 7.86
C SER A 45 -8.10 -21.92 6.95
N SER A 46 -7.56 -23.11 7.18
CA SER A 46 -6.72 -23.78 6.19
C SER A 46 -7.39 -23.92 4.81
N ASP A 47 -8.60 -23.37 4.64
CA ASP A 47 -9.56 -23.60 3.59
C ASP A 47 -9.97 -22.30 2.87
N ILE A 48 -9.29 -21.15 3.09
CA ILE A 48 -9.39 -20.04 2.11
C ILE A 48 -8.71 -20.54 0.84
N PRO A 49 -9.47 -20.83 -0.24
CA PRO A 49 -8.84 -21.28 -1.47
C PRO A 49 -7.98 -20.12 -1.96
N PHE A 50 -6.70 -20.41 -2.24
CA PHE A 50 -5.90 -19.50 -3.04
C PHE A 50 -6.56 -19.43 -4.41
N GLU A 51 -7.27 -18.34 -4.67
CA GLU A 51 -7.88 -18.06 -5.96
C GLU A 51 -6.86 -17.26 -6.79
N GLN A 52 -6.46 -17.84 -7.92
CA GLN A 52 -5.57 -17.16 -8.86
C GLN A 52 -6.32 -15.97 -9.46
N ALA A 53 -5.87 -14.75 -9.17
CA ALA A 53 -6.46 -13.54 -9.73
C ALA A 53 -6.37 -13.51 -11.27
N TRP A 54 -5.18 -13.77 -11.82
CA TRP A 54 -4.94 -13.87 -13.26
C TRP A 54 -3.70 -14.71 -13.58
N ASN A 55 -3.62 -15.17 -14.83
CA ASN A 55 -2.46 -15.83 -15.42
C ASN A 55 -2.16 -15.22 -16.78
N VAL A 56 -1.01 -14.57 -16.93
CA VAL A 56 -0.56 -14.06 -18.22
C VAL A 56 0.89 -14.46 -18.41
N THR A 57 1.21 -14.91 -19.62
CA THR A 57 2.56 -15.28 -20.03
C THR A 57 3.09 -14.23 -20.98
N TRP A 58 4.34 -13.83 -20.78
CA TRP A 58 5.09 -13.00 -21.71
C TRP A 58 6.38 -13.72 -22.09
N GLY A 59 6.77 -13.60 -23.35
CA GLY A 59 7.87 -14.36 -23.93
C GLY A 59 7.52 -14.91 -25.29
N GLY A 60 8.45 -15.69 -25.85
CA GLY A 60 8.26 -16.43 -27.09
C GLY A 60 8.53 -17.92 -26.89
N THR A 61 9.19 -18.54 -27.87
CA THR A 61 9.46 -19.99 -27.85
C THR A 61 10.77 -20.36 -27.16
N GLU A 62 11.60 -19.39 -26.80
CA GLU A 62 12.88 -19.61 -26.12
C GLU A 62 12.76 -19.36 -24.60
N ILE A 63 13.86 -18.96 -23.96
CA ILE A 63 13.97 -18.81 -22.51
C ILE A 63 13.97 -17.33 -22.12
N GLU A 64 13.23 -17.03 -21.07
CA GLU A 64 13.22 -15.76 -20.35
C GLU A 64 13.74 -15.98 -18.93
N GLU A 65 14.65 -15.12 -18.51
CA GLU A 65 15.20 -15.10 -17.15
C GLU A 65 14.75 -13.81 -16.47
N THR A 66 14.04 -13.91 -15.34
CA THR A 66 13.61 -12.75 -14.56
C THR A 66 14.17 -12.81 -13.14
N GLY A 67 14.61 -11.67 -12.63
CA GLY A 67 15.12 -11.52 -11.26
C GLY A 67 14.62 -10.26 -10.56
N ASN A 68 13.82 -9.42 -11.23
CA ASN A 68 13.49 -8.09 -10.74
C ASN A 68 12.02 -7.77 -10.97
N LEU A 69 11.35 -7.38 -9.89
CA LEU A 69 9.96 -6.94 -9.85
C LEU A 69 9.86 -5.61 -9.10
N ALA A 70 8.98 -4.73 -9.55
CA ALA A 70 8.63 -3.49 -8.84
C ALA A 70 7.13 -3.19 -8.99
N ILE A 71 6.58 -2.41 -8.06
CA ILE A 71 5.19 -1.97 -8.06
C ILE A 71 5.15 -0.43 -7.95
N ASP A 72 4.33 0.24 -8.76
CA ASP A 72 4.12 1.70 -8.65
C ASP A 72 2.95 2.08 -7.72
N SER A 73 2.73 3.38 -7.52
CA SER A 73 1.66 3.89 -6.64
C SER A 73 0.23 3.63 -7.12
N LEU A 74 0.07 3.04 -8.31
CA LEU A 74 -1.20 2.64 -8.89
C LEU A 74 -1.32 1.11 -8.94
N ASP A 75 -0.46 0.40 -8.21
CA ASP A 75 -0.39 -1.06 -8.13
C ASP A 75 -0.08 -1.74 -9.48
N ASN A 76 0.51 -1.02 -10.43
CA ASN A 76 1.01 -1.66 -11.65
C ASN A 76 2.29 -2.43 -11.36
N ILE A 77 2.44 -3.58 -12.01
CA ILE A 77 3.57 -4.49 -11.83
C ILE A 77 4.56 -4.32 -12.97
N TYR A 78 5.83 -4.15 -12.64
CA TYR A 78 6.94 -4.07 -13.58
C TYR A 78 7.78 -5.32 -13.46
N VAL A 79 8.07 -5.98 -14.59
CA VAL A 79 8.94 -7.16 -14.66
C VAL A 79 10.11 -6.85 -15.57
N ALA A 80 11.33 -7.05 -15.06
CA ALA A 80 12.56 -6.86 -15.82
C ALA A 80 13.39 -8.13 -15.82
N GLY A 81 14.07 -8.39 -16.94
CA GLY A 81 14.86 -9.58 -17.11
C GLY A 81 15.60 -9.63 -18.44
N LEU A 82 16.03 -10.84 -18.79
CA LEU A 82 16.64 -11.17 -20.07
C LEU A 82 15.71 -12.06 -20.88
N THR A 83 15.61 -11.81 -22.19
CA THR A 83 14.87 -12.63 -23.14
C THR A 83 15.81 -13.13 -24.22
N ARG A 84 15.71 -14.42 -24.54
CA ARG A 84 16.30 -14.98 -25.76
C ARG A 84 15.28 -15.08 -26.90
N SER A 85 13.98 -15.08 -26.57
CA SER A 85 12.90 -15.19 -27.54
C SER A 85 12.77 -13.99 -28.48
N PHE A 86 13.16 -12.80 -28.02
CA PHE A 86 13.10 -11.57 -28.81
C PHE A 86 14.49 -11.03 -29.15
N GLY A 87 15.54 -11.70 -28.69
CA GLY A 87 16.91 -11.33 -29.02
C GLY A 87 17.36 -11.96 -30.34
N ASN A 88 18.29 -11.30 -31.03
CA ASN A 88 18.84 -11.80 -32.29
C ASN A 88 19.86 -12.95 -32.09
N GLY A 89 19.47 -13.98 -31.35
CA GLY A 89 20.32 -15.13 -30.97
C GLY A 89 21.14 -14.92 -29.70
N GLU A 90 21.03 -13.76 -29.05
CA GLU A 90 21.64 -13.46 -27.74
C GLU A 90 20.56 -13.04 -26.74
N ALA A 91 20.91 -13.09 -25.44
CA ALA A 91 20.02 -12.63 -24.39
C ALA A 91 19.95 -11.09 -24.38
N GLU A 92 18.77 -10.53 -24.57
CA GLU A 92 18.51 -9.08 -24.57
C GLU A 92 17.68 -8.66 -23.36
N ILE A 93 17.82 -7.42 -22.93
CA ILE A 93 17.05 -6.89 -21.78
C ILE A 93 15.61 -6.64 -22.21
N PHE A 94 14.66 -7.02 -21.36
CA PHE A 94 13.27 -6.59 -21.48
C PHE A 94 12.79 -5.87 -20.22
N LEU A 95 11.76 -5.06 -20.40
CA LEU A 95 10.94 -4.49 -19.34
C LEU A 95 9.49 -4.53 -19.81
N VAL A 96 8.61 -5.06 -18.99
CA VAL A 96 7.17 -5.08 -19.25
C VAL A 96 6.40 -4.52 -18.07
N LYS A 97 5.22 -3.97 -18.34
CA LYS A 97 4.33 -3.43 -17.32
C LYS A 97 2.94 -4.02 -17.43
N TYR A 98 2.36 -4.42 -16.30
CA TYR A 98 0.99 -4.91 -16.17
C TYR A 98 0.15 -4.02 -15.25
N ASP A 99 -1.14 -3.90 -15.55
CA ASP A 99 -2.11 -3.37 -14.59
C ASP A 99 -2.50 -4.40 -13.53
N THR A 100 -3.34 -4.00 -12.57
CA THR A 100 -3.81 -4.87 -11.48
C THR A 100 -4.66 -6.04 -11.93
N SER A 101 -5.20 -6.01 -13.15
CA SER A 101 -6.00 -7.07 -13.75
C SER A 101 -5.17 -8.01 -14.65
N GLY A 102 -3.85 -7.80 -14.73
CA GLY A 102 -2.94 -8.60 -15.54
C GLY A 102 -2.88 -8.18 -17.02
N HIS A 103 -3.44 -7.03 -17.41
CA HIS A 103 -3.31 -6.53 -18.77
C HIS A 103 -1.93 -5.90 -18.97
N GLN A 104 -1.18 -6.38 -19.96
CA GLN A 104 0.07 -5.76 -20.37
C GLN A 104 -0.20 -4.36 -20.95
N ILE A 105 0.39 -3.35 -20.33
CA ILE A 105 0.32 -1.94 -20.76
C ILE A 105 1.34 -1.68 -21.88
N TRP A 106 2.56 -2.18 -21.72
CA TRP A 106 3.63 -2.21 -22.72
C TRP A 106 4.61 -3.34 -22.41
#